data_AF-D0SHR9-F1
#
_entry.id   AF-D0SHR9-F1
#
_cell.length_a   1.000
_cell.length_b   1.000
_cell.length_c   1.000
_cell.angle_alpha   90.00
_cell.angle_beta   90.00
_cell.angle_gamma   90.00
#
_symmetry.space_group_name_H-M   'P 1'
#
loop_
_entity.id
_entity.type
_entity.pdbx_description
1 polymer ?
#
loop_
_entity_poly.entity_id
_entity_poly.type
_entity_poly.pdbx_seq_one_letter_code
_entity_poly.pdbx_strand_id
1 'polypeptide(L)'
;MGKNVYLPTTANHLDKVTIQSSAAYKSYLDTSNTNLPIEVLEIQSGDSFQFVYDANLKKWLVQPNTVSPVSGSQYEQVALSTAKIQHVLIADGKWAGTVALPSNVNNGTLVQITSTAGYPSQLAKDNLLFPSSFNLNKGTEYWFKYNSALQKWVPEYIKSLKLNVKNIGSSLSSVTAPLTEVSFGDANWVPNFTLPSTANDRDRVVIKSSATWSAKIANTHVNTAATLTLKKEDQYEFMYVSDRAHWVLMSSPIKTIDANTTIPSILPSMSEPTLKV
;
A
#
# COMPACT_ATOMS: atom_id res chain seq x y z
N MET A 1 -26.93 -19.46 4.69
CA MET A 1 -25.49 -19.56 4.94
C MET A 1 -24.77 -19.22 3.65
N GLY A 2 -23.87 -18.23 3.66
CA GLY A 2 -23.04 -17.95 2.49
C GLY A 2 -22.00 -19.06 2.31
N LYS A 3 -21.73 -19.45 1.06
CA LYS A 3 -20.78 -20.53 0.74
C LYS A 3 -19.43 -19.92 0.38
N ASN A 4 -18.36 -20.55 0.85
CA ASN A 4 -17.00 -20.19 0.45
C ASN A 4 -16.68 -20.84 -0.90
N VAL A 5 -16.07 -20.05 -1.77
CA VAL A 5 -15.57 -20.43 -3.10
C VAL A 5 -14.05 -20.31 -3.06
N TYR A 6 -13.37 -21.26 -3.68
CA TYR A 6 -11.91 -21.30 -3.76
C TYR A 6 -11.50 -21.52 -5.21
N LEU A 7 -10.52 -20.75 -5.70
CA LEU A 7 -9.89 -21.02 -6.99
C LEU A 7 -8.87 -22.16 -6.83
N PRO A 8 -8.68 -23.03 -7.83
CA PRO A 8 -7.68 -24.10 -7.78
C PRO A 8 -6.27 -23.58 -7.44
N THR A 9 -5.54 -24.29 -6.60
CA THR A 9 -4.17 -23.92 -6.21
C THR A 9 -3.13 -24.26 -7.30
N THR A 10 -3.49 -25.11 -8.24
CA THR A 10 -2.70 -25.46 -9.43
C THR A 10 -3.55 -25.31 -10.69
N ALA A 11 -2.94 -24.80 -11.75
CA ALA A 11 -3.54 -24.62 -13.06
C ALA A 11 -2.42 -24.45 -14.11
N ASN A 12 -2.75 -24.57 -15.40
CA ASN A 12 -1.84 -24.24 -16.49
C ASN A 12 -1.83 -22.73 -16.74
N HIS A 13 -0.72 -22.22 -17.26
CA HIS A 13 -0.65 -20.82 -17.65
C HIS A 13 -1.76 -20.49 -18.65
N LEU A 14 -2.43 -19.36 -18.44
CA LEU A 14 -3.56 -18.86 -19.23
C LEU A 14 -4.90 -19.61 -19.03
N ASP A 15 -4.97 -20.57 -18.10
CA ASP A 15 -6.26 -21.14 -17.66
C ASP A 15 -7.17 -20.02 -17.17
N LYS A 16 -8.47 -20.13 -17.45
CA LYS A 16 -9.47 -19.10 -17.13
C LYS A 16 -10.55 -19.64 -16.23
N VAL A 17 -10.92 -18.87 -15.21
CA VAL A 17 -12.11 -19.10 -14.40
C VAL A 17 -12.98 -17.87 -14.47
N THR A 18 -14.27 -18.08 -14.75
CA THR A 18 -15.29 -17.04 -14.66
C THR A 18 -16.25 -17.37 -13.53
N ILE A 19 -16.43 -16.45 -12.59
CA ILE A 19 -17.38 -16.54 -11.49
C ILE A 19 -18.53 -15.60 -11.79
N GLN A 20 -19.75 -16.14 -11.88
CA GLN A 20 -20.98 -15.38 -12.11
C GLN A 20 -22.01 -15.78 -11.06
N SER A 21 -22.78 -14.81 -10.56
CA SER A 21 -23.84 -15.07 -9.59
C SER A 21 -25.13 -14.36 -9.97
N SER A 22 -26.23 -15.10 -9.94
CA SER A 22 -27.60 -14.57 -9.93
C SER A 22 -28.34 -14.89 -8.63
N ALA A 23 -27.63 -15.47 -7.66
CA ALA A 23 -28.22 -15.94 -6.40
C ALA A 23 -28.56 -14.76 -5.48
N ALA A 24 -29.71 -14.85 -4.78
CA ALA A 24 -30.10 -13.86 -3.77
C ALA A 24 -29.20 -13.88 -2.51
N TYR A 25 -28.54 -15.01 -2.24
CA TYR A 25 -27.61 -15.15 -1.12
C TYR A 25 -26.18 -14.78 -1.53
N LYS A 26 -25.46 -14.16 -0.60
CA LYS A 26 -24.04 -13.84 -0.74
C LYS A 26 -23.18 -15.11 -0.70
N SER A 27 -22.10 -15.10 -1.47
CA SER A 27 -20.99 -16.07 -1.39
C SER A 27 -19.67 -15.32 -1.19
N TYR A 28 -18.60 -16.03 -0.87
CA TYR A 28 -17.32 -15.42 -0.54
C TYR A 28 -16.20 -16.17 -1.23
N LEU A 29 -15.39 -15.47 -2.02
CA LEU A 29 -14.19 -16.03 -2.64
C LEU A 29 -12.98 -15.77 -1.73
N ASP A 30 -12.26 -16.84 -1.39
CA ASP A 30 -10.91 -16.74 -0.84
C ASP A 30 -9.96 -16.22 -1.92
N THR A 31 -9.23 -15.14 -1.63
CA THR A 31 -8.38 -14.45 -2.60
C THR A 31 -6.89 -14.66 -2.36
N SER A 32 -6.50 -15.59 -1.46
CA SER A 32 -5.11 -15.84 -1.06
C SER A 32 -4.18 -16.23 -2.23
N ASN A 33 -4.70 -16.93 -3.24
CA ASN A 33 -3.99 -17.32 -4.45
C ASN A 33 -4.28 -16.40 -5.65
N THR A 34 -4.75 -15.18 -5.41
CA THR A 34 -5.03 -14.17 -6.45
C THR A 34 -4.07 -12.97 -6.37
N ASN A 35 -4.24 -12.02 -7.29
CA ASN A 35 -3.62 -10.69 -7.20
C ASN A 35 -4.49 -9.64 -6.48
N LEU A 36 -5.64 -10.00 -5.93
CA LEU A 36 -6.48 -9.07 -5.18
C LEU A 36 -5.86 -8.77 -3.81
N PRO A 37 -5.82 -7.51 -3.37
CA PRO A 37 -5.19 -7.10 -2.10
C PRO A 37 -6.14 -7.19 -0.89
N ILE A 38 -7.11 -8.08 -0.97
CA ILE A 38 -8.07 -8.36 0.10
C ILE A 38 -7.99 -9.83 0.43
N GLU A 39 -8.46 -10.23 1.61
CA GLU A 39 -8.47 -11.64 2.02
C GLU A 39 -9.68 -12.40 1.47
N VAL A 40 -10.81 -11.69 1.32
CA VAL A 40 -12.08 -12.27 0.88
C VAL A 40 -12.83 -11.29 -0.02
N LEU A 41 -13.24 -11.77 -1.19
CA LEU A 41 -14.14 -11.06 -2.10
C LEU A 41 -15.59 -11.53 -1.89
N GLU A 42 -16.47 -10.62 -1.46
CA GLU A 42 -17.91 -10.86 -1.42
C GLU A 42 -18.50 -10.92 -2.84
N ILE A 43 -19.28 -11.96 -3.12
CA ILE A 43 -19.99 -12.21 -4.37
C ILE A 43 -21.49 -12.07 -4.11
N GLN A 44 -22.17 -11.22 -4.88
CA GLN A 44 -23.60 -10.94 -4.81
C GLN A 44 -24.28 -11.14 -6.17
N SER A 45 -25.62 -11.09 -6.20
CA SER A 45 -26.38 -11.20 -7.45
C SER A 45 -25.97 -10.11 -8.45
N GLY A 46 -25.75 -10.50 -9.70
CA GLY A 46 -25.29 -9.63 -10.78
C GLY A 46 -23.78 -9.53 -10.91
N ASP A 47 -23.00 -10.02 -9.95
CA ASP A 47 -21.54 -10.00 -10.05
C ASP A 47 -21.03 -10.99 -11.11
N SER A 48 -20.03 -10.56 -11.87
CA SER A 48 -19.27 -11.37 -12.82
C SER A 48 -17.79 -10.99 -12.75
N PHE A 49 -16.93 -11.99 -12.53
CA PHE A 49 -15.48 -11.83 -12.45
C PHE A 49 -14.81 -12.84 -13.35
N GLN A 50 -13.72 -12.45 -14.01
CA GLN A 50 -12.85 -13.38 -14.72
C GLN A 50 -11.46 -13.33 -14.10
N PHE A 51 -10.85 -14.50 -13.98
CA PHE A 51 -9.48 -14.69 -13.54
C PHE A 51 -8.73 -15.49 -14.60
N VAL A 52 -7.44 -15.17 -14.78
CA VAL A 52 -6.52 -15.88 -15.66
C VAL A 52 -5.31 -16.32 -14.83
N TYR A 53 -4.93 -17.59 -14.89
CA TYR A 53 -3.81 -18.10 -14.12
C TYR A 53 -2.46 -17.72 -14.75
N ASP A 54 -1.58 -17.12 -13.95
CA ASP A 54 -0.19 -16.84 -14.31
C ASP A 54 0.74 -17.85 -13.61
N ALA A 55 1.43 -18.69 -14.40
CA ALA A 55 2.29 -19.74 -13.86
C ALA A 55 3.63 -19.21 -13.31
N ASN A 56 4.08 -18.02 -13.75
CA ASN A 56 5.28 -17.39 -13.22
C ASN A 56 5.03 -16.81 -11.84
N LEU A 57 3.86 -16.20 -11.65
CA LEU A 57 3.41 -15.63 -10.38
C LEU A 57 2.75 -16.67 -9.46
N LYS A 58 2.35 -17.83 -10.01
CA LYS A 58 1.56 -18.87 -9.35
C LYS A 58 0.28 -18.31 -8.72
N LYS A 59 -0.39 -17.43 -9.46
CA LYS A 59 -1.56 -16.67 -8.99
C LYS A 59 -2.61 -16.52 -10.08
N TRP A 60 -3.87 -16.44 -9.65
CA TRP A 60 -5.00 -16.04 -10.49
C TRP A 60 -5.06 -14.52 -10.59
N LEU A 61 -4.91 -13.99 -11.80
CA LEU A 61 -4.96 -12.56 -12.09
C LEU A 61 -6.37 -12.15 -12.48
N VAL A 62 -7.01 -11.29 -11.69
CA VAL A 62 -8.32 -10.72 -12.05
C VAL A 62 -8.22 -9.95 -13.37
N GLN A 63 -9.26 -10.06 -14.21
CA GLN A 63 -9.39 -9.37 -15.49
C GLN A 63 -10.51 -8.32 -15.40
N PRO A 64 -10.28 -7.15 -14.78
CA PRO A 64 -11.28 -6.10 -14.66
C PRO A 64 -11.46 -5.33 -15.97
N ASN A 65 -12.65 -4.76 -16.14
CA ASN A 65 -12.86 -3.76 -17.18
C ASN A 65 -11.99 -2.53 -16.88
N THR A 66 -11.31 -2.03 -17.91
CA THR A 66 -10.45 -0.85 -17.79
C THR A 66 -11.20 0.41 -18.23
N VAL A 67 -11.15 1.44 -17.40
CA VAL A 67 -11.60 2.80 -17.67
C VAL A 67 -10.39 3.73 -17.64
N SER A 68 -10.47 4.84 -18.37
CA SER A 68 -9.42 5.85 -18.41
C SER A 68 -10.04 7.24 -18.51
N PRO A 69 -9.30 8.30 -18.12
CA PRO A 69 -9.69 9.66 -18.46
C PRO A 69 -9.80 9.85 -19.98
N VAL A 70 -10.84 10.55 -20.43
CA VAL A 70 -11.16 10.74 -21.86
C VAL A 70 -11.23 12.20 -22.29
N SER A 71 -11.40 13.13 -21.36
CA SER A 71 -11.63 14.55 -21.67
C SER A 71 -10.35 15.31 -22.00
N GLY A 72 -9.19 14.81 -21.56
CA GLY A 72 -7.91 15.54 -21.61
C GLY A 72 -7.89 16.79 -20.73
N SER A 73 -8.85 16.93 -19.82
CA SER A 73 -8.97 18.10 -18.94
C SER A 73 -8.06 18.00 -17.71
N GLN A 74 -7.90 19.13 -17.01
CA GLN A 74 -7.09 19.16 -15.78
C GLN A 74 -7.73 18.39 -14.62
N TYR A 75 -9.06 18.24 -14.61
CA TYR A 75 -9.80 17.53 -13.58
C TYR A 75 -10.87 16.65 -14.24
N GLU A 76 -10.85 15.35 -13.97
CA GLU A 76 -11.84 14.43 -14.49
C GLU A 76 -12.26 13.41 -13.42
N GLN A 77 -13.57 13.29 -13.21
CA GLN A 77 -14.13 12.17 -12.45
C GLN A 77 -14.31 10.98 -13.38
N VAL A 78 -13.67 9.84 -13.07
CA VAL A 78 -13.79 8.64 -13.90
C VAL A 78 -15.18 8.02 -13.78
N ALA A 79 -15.74 7.60 -14.92
CA ALA A 79 -17.03 6.91 -14.97
C ALA A 79 -16.83 5.41 -14.69
N LEU A 80 -17.16 4.99 -13.48
CA LEU A 80 -17.19 3.58 -13.09
C LEU A 80 -18.55 2.96 -13.43
N SER A 81 -18.54 1.74 -13.94
CA SER A 81 -19.72 0.91 -14.13
C SER A 81 -20.22 0.31 -12.80
N THR A 82 -21.28 -0.50 -12.85
CA THR A 82 -21.77 -1.28 -11.70
C THR A 82 -20.89 -2.50 -11.38
N ALA A 83 -19.88 -2.80 -12.19
CA ALA A 83 -18.98 -3.92 -11.95
C ALA A 83 -18.22 -3.76 -10.62
N LYS A 84 -18.15 -4.86 -9.86
CA LYS A 84 -17.58 -4.88 -8.52
C LYS A 84 -16.05 -4.71 -8.50
N ILE A 85 -15.32 -5.11 -9.55
CA ILE A 85 -13.88 -4.89 -9.71
C ILE A 85 -13.62 -4.18 -11.03
N GLN A 86 -12.92 -3.05 -10.97
CA GLN A 86 -12.62 -2.20 -12.13
C GLN A 86 -11.17 -1.72 -12.07
N HIS A 87 -10.64 -1.34 -13.22
CA HIS A 87 -9.29 -0.81 -13.35
C HIS A 87 -9.34 0.59 -13.95
N VAL A 88 -8.74 1.57 -13.26
CA VAL A 88 -8.53 2.93 -13.77
C VAL A 88 -7.09 3.02 -14.26
N LEU A 89 -6.92 3.21 -15.57
CA LEU A 89 -5.62 3.36 -16.21
C LEU A 89 -5.40 4.81 -16.64
N ILE A 90 -4.31 5.40 -16.15
CA ILE A 90 -3.79 6.69 -16.61
C ILE A 90 -2.62 6.42 -17.56
N ALA A 91 -2.69 6.92 -18.78
CA ALA A 91 -1.69 6.68 -19.82
C ALA A 91 -1.51 7.91 -20.73
N ASP A 92 -0.47 7.91 -21.55
CA ASP A 92 -0.28 8.97 -22.55
C ASP A 92 -1.46 8.97 -23.55
N GLY A 93 -2.05 10.15 -23.78
CA GLY A 93 -3.29 10.30 -24.55
C GLY A 93 -4.59 9.90 -23.80
N LYS A 94 -4.47 9.43 -22.56
CA LYS A 94 -5.57 9.05 -21.65
C LYS A 94 -5.29 9.59 -20.25
N TRP A 95 -5.19 10.91 -20.15
CA TRP A 95 -4.62 11.61 -19.01
C TRP A 95 -5.54 12.74 -18.54
N ALA A 96 -5.56 12.95 -17.23
CA ALA A 96 -6.07 14.16 -16.59
C ALA A 96 -5.09 14.54 -15.47
N GLY A 97 -4.95 15.83 -15.17
CA GLY A 97 -4.04 16.27 -14.10
C GLY A 97 -4.48 15.80 -12.71
N THR A 98 -5.79 15.81 -12.47
CA THR A 98 -6.44 15.28 -11.27
C THR A 98 -7.53 14.31 -11.67
N VAL A 99 -7.46 13.10 -11.15
CA VAL A 99 -8.45 12.04 -11.37
C VAL A 99 -9.29 11.88 -10.10
N ALA A 100 -10.60 12.02 -10.20
CA ALA A 100 -11.51 11.81 -9.09
C ALA A 100 -12.24 10.47 -9.19
N LEU A 101 -12.29 9.73 -8.08
CA LEU A 101 -13.14 8.55 -7.98
C LEU A 101 -14.59 8.97 -7.62
N PRO A 102 -15.61 8.37 -8.25
CA PRO A 102 -17.00 8.70 -7.95
C PRO A 102 -17.40 8.23 -6.54
N SER A 103 -18.36 8.92 -5.91
CA SER A 103 -18.92 8.54 -4.60
C SER A 103 -20.25 7.78 -4.70
N ASN A 104 -20.86 7.71 -5.89
CA ASN A 104 -22.14 7.04 -6.13
C ASN A 104 -21.95 5.61 -6.67
N VAL A 105 -21.15 4.79 -5.98
CA VAL A 105 -20.93 3.38 -6.33
C VAL A 105 -21.41 2.43 -5.24
N ASN A 106 -21.58 1.15 -5.59
CA ASN A 106 -22.00 0.12 -4.65
C ASN A 106 -20.95 -0.09 -3.55
N ASN A 107 -21.42 -0.48 -2.36
CA ASN A 107 -20.53 -0.84 -1.26
C ASN A 107 -19.60 -2.00 -1.64
N GLY A 108 -18.32 -1.87 -1.28
CA GLY A 108 -17.31 -2.87 -1.55
C GLY A 108 -16.85 -2.93 -3.01
N THR A 109 -17.21 -1.97 -3.87
CA THR A 109 -16.57 -1.82 -5.18
C THR A 109 -15.07 -1.65 -5.00
N LEU A 110 -14.28 -2.44 -5.74
CA LEU A 110 -12.83 -2.41 -5.77
C LEU A 110 -12.35 -1.75 -7.05
N VAL A 111 -11.39 -0.85 -6.91
CA VAL A 111 -10.73 -0.16 -8.03
C VAL A 111 -9.23 -0.32 -7.89
N GLN A 112 -8.61 -0.91 -8.89
CA GLN A 112 -7.17 -0.79 -9.13
C GLN A 112 -6.92 0.49 -9.91
N ILE A 113 -5.92 1.26 -9.51
CA ILE A 113 -5.48 2.47 -10.22
C ILE A 113 -4.03 2.27 -10.61
N THR A 114 -3.73 2.38 -11.90
CA THR A 114 -2.35 2.34 -12.40
C THR A 114 -2.05 3.53 -13.29
N SER A 115 -0.78 3.93 -13.33
CA SER A 115 -0.31 4.96 -14.25
C SER A 115 0.89 4.47 -15.06
N THR A 116 0.81 4.59 -16.37
CA THR A 116 1.92 4.38 -17.32
C THR A 116 2.32 5.67 -18.02
N ALA A 117 1.62 6.78 -17.76
CA ALA A 117 1.82 8.07 -18.40
C ALA A 117 3.22 8.65 -18.12
N GLY A 118 3.76 9.40 -19.08
CA GLY A 118 4.97 10.20 -18.92
C GLY A 118 4.77 11.46 -18.07
N TYR A 119 3.53 11.95 -17.99
CA TYR A 119 3.17 13.14 -17.20
C TYR A 119 2.54 12.74 -15.86
N PRO A 120 2.88 13.42 -14.76
CA PRO A 120 2.29 13.14 -13.46
C PRO A 120 0.80 13.52 -13.43
N SER A 121 0.03 12.78 -12.64
CA SER A 121 -1.32 13.15 -12.20
C SER A 121 -1.44 12.95 -10.69
N GLN A 122 -2.60 13.23 -10.12
CA GLN A 122 -2.92 12.93 -8.73
C GLN A 122 -4.38 12.48 -8.58
N LEU A 123 -4.71 11.80 -7.48
CA LEU A 123 -6.09 11.56 -7.11
C LEU A 123 -6.69 12.78 -6.39
N ALA A 124 -7.93 13.12 -6.74
CA ALA A 124 -8.73 14.01 -5.91
C ALA A 124 -8.95 13.38 -4.53
N LYS A 125 -8.79 14.18 -3.48
CA LYS A 125 -8.75 13.70 -2.09
C LYS A 125 -10.12 13.70 -1.41
N ASP A 126 -11.11 14.40 -1.98
CA ASP A 126 -12.42 14.64 -1.36
C ASP A 126 -13.15 13.34 -1.00
N ASN A 127 -13.03 12.32 -1.85
CA ASN A 127 -13.71 11.03 -1.66
C ASN A 127 -12.78 9.97 -1.06
N LEU A 128 -11.55 10.29 -0.67
CA LEU A 128 -10.60 9.34 -0.06
C LEU A 128 -10.71 9.39 1.46
N LEU A 129 -10.43 8.26 2.13
CA LEU A 129 -10.48 8.17 3.59
C LEU A 129 -9.52 9.16 4.27
N PHE A 130 -8.32 9.34 3.70
CA PHE A 130 -7.32 10.30 4.17
C PHE A 130 -6.71 11.07 2.99
N PRO A 131 -6.35 12.35 3.17
CA PRO A 131 -5.79 13.19 2.11
C PRO A 131 -4.29 12.96 1.86
N SER A 132 -3.83 11.70 1.82
CA SER A 132 -2.42 11.31 1.61
C SER A 132 -1.87 11.72 0.21
N SER A 133 -0.57 11.53 -0.01
CA SER A 133 0.16 11.89 -1.23
C SER A 133 -0.12 10.95 -2.41
N PHE A 134 -1.38 10.81 -2.82
CA PHE A 134 -1.81 9.92 -3.92
C PHE A 134 -1.46 10.46 -5.32
N ASN A 135 -0.16 10.61 -5.60
CA ASN A 135 0.36 10.99 -6.91
C ASN A 135 0.44 9.77 -7.85
N LEU A 136 0.05 9.97 -9.10
CA LEU A 136 -0.06 8.95 -10.14
C LEU A 136 1.08 9.10 -11.15
N ASN A 137 2.29 8.79 -10.69
CA ASN A 137 3.49 8.76 -11.54
C ASN A 137 3.59 7.43 -12.31
N LYS A 138 4.44 7.39 -13.33
CA LYS A 138 4.71 6.15 -14.08
C LYS A 138 5.09 5.00 -13.14
N GLY A 139 4.36 3.90 -13.23
CA GLY A 139 4.57 2.70 -12.40
C GLY A 139 3.83 2.69 -11.07
N THR A 140 3.08 3.75 -10.73
CA THR A 140 2.17 3.80 -9.58
C THR A 140 1.11 2.70 -9.69
N GLU A 141 0.79 2.07 -8.56
CA GLU A 141 -0.32 1.14 -8.41
C GLU A 141 -0.96 1.30 -7.03
N TYR A 142 -2.26 1.56 -7.00
CA TYR A 142 -3.07 1.65 -5.78
C TYR A 142 -4.32 0.80 -5.93
N TRP A 143 -4.83 0.28 -4.83
CA TRP A 143 -6.14 -0.35 -4.77
C TRP A 143 -6.99 0.29 -3.69
N PHE A 144 -8.23 0.58 -4.05
CA PHE A 144 -9.21 1.15 -3.14
C PHE A 144 -10.47 0.31 -3.10
N LYS A 145 -11.11 0.26 -1.93
CA LYS A 145 -12.44 -0.29 -1.72
C LYS A 145 -13.38 0.81 -1.29
N TYR A 146 -14.53 0.94 -1.96
CA TYR A 146 -15.54 1.91 -1.54
C TYR A 146 -16.28 1.42 -0.30
N ASN A 147 -16.36 2.27 0.72
CA ASN A 147 -17.14 2.03 1.93
C ASN A 147 -18.31 3.02 1.97
N SER A 148 -19.52 2.53 1.75
CA SER A 148 -20.74 3.34 1.70
C SER A 148 -21.13 3.97 3.05
N ALA A 149 -20.77 3.34 4.18
CA ALA A 149 -21.05 3.88 5.51
C ALA A 149 -20.17 5.09 5.82
N LEU A 150 -18.95 5.10 5.29
CA LEU A 150 -18.03 6.24 5.39
C LEU A 150 -18.23 7.25 4.24
N GLN A 151 -18.87 6.82 3.15
CA GLN A 151 -18.88 7.53 1.86
C GLN A 151 -17.48 7.85 1.35
N LYS A 152 -16.52 6.94 1.57
CA LYS A 152 -15.11 7.11 1.23
C LYS A 152 -14.52 5.87 0.55
N TRP A 153 -13.55 6.12 -0.32
CA TRP A 153 -12.62 5.12 -0.83
C TRP A 153 -11.52 4.88 0.21
N VAL A 154 -11.44 3.63 0.66
CA VAL A 154 -10.45 3.17 1.63
C VAL A 154 -9.30 2.49 0.87
N PRO A 155 -8.04 2.87 1.09
CA PRO A 155 -6.91 2.19 0.47
C PRO A 155 -6.76 0.78 1.04
N GLU A 156 -6.75 -0.23 0.17
CA GLU A 156 -6.52 -1.65 0.53
C GLU A 156 -5.08 -2.07 0.19
N TYR A 157 -4.49 -1.47 -0.85
CA TYR A 157 -3.08 -1.68 -1.20
C TYR A 157 -2.46 -0.44 -1.81
N ILE A 158 -1.21 -0.19 -1.42
CA ILE A 158 -0.38 0.89 -1.93
C ILE A 158 0.95 0.29 -2.34
N LYS A 159 1.28 0.36 -3.64
CA LYS A 159 2.63 0.05 -4.08
C LYS A 159 3.60 1.10 -3.57
N SER A 160 4.62 0.67 -2.84
CA SER A 160 5.60 1.57 -2.23
C SER A 160 6.47 2.26 -3.27
N LEU A 161 6.77 3.54 -3.05
CA LEU A 161 7.88 4.22 -3.70
C LEU A 161 9.19 3.77 -3.04
N LYS A 162 10.00 3.01 -3.78
CA LYS A 162 11.26 2.46 -3.26
C LYS A 162 12.42 3.42 -3.48
N LEU A 163 13.11 3.77 -2.41
CA LEU A 163 14.27 4.65 -2.42
C LEU A 163 15.47 3.94 -1.80
N ASN A 164 16.65 4.13 -2.39
CA ASN A 164 17.91 3.72 -1.79
C ASN A 164 18.48 4.89 -1.02
N VAL A 165 18.87 4.67 0.25
CA VAL A 165 19.32 5.78 1.10
C VAL A 165 20.53 6.51 0.53
N LYS A 166 21.45 5.81 -0.15
CA LYS A 166 22.62 6.46 -0.78
C LYS A 166 22.25 7.50 -1.85
N ASN A 167 21.07 7.37 -2.47
CA ASN A 167 20.60 8.28 -3.52
C ASN A 167 19.94 9.53 -2.94
N ILE A 168 19.45 9.47 -1.69
CA ILE A 168 18.74 10.57 -1.03
C ILE A 168 19.54 11.21 0.11
N GLY A 169 20.62 10.56 0.57
CA GLY A 169 21.48 11.04 1.65
C GLY A 169 20.91 10.79 3.05
N SER A 170 21.39 11.56 4.02
CA SER A 170 21.04 11.44 5.45
C SER A 170 19.71 12.09 5.83
N SER A 171 18.93 12.59 4.87
CA SER A 171 17.63 13.19 5.12
C SER A 171 16.70 13.00 3.92
N LEU A 172 15.46 12.61 4.18
CA LEU A 172 14.42 12.64 3.17
C LEU A 172 13.77 14.03 3.17
N SER A 173 13.88 14.77 2.07
CA SER A 173 13.34 16.14 1.99
C SER A 173 11.81 16.18 1.96
N SER A 174 11.18 15.25 1.24
CA SER A 174 9.73 15.15 1.10
C SER A 174 9.31 13.73 0.70
N VAL A 175 8.07 13.36 1.01
CA VAL A 175 7.41 12.18 0.45
C VAL A 175 6.50 12.56 -0.70
N THR A 176 6.48 11.76 -1.76
CA THR A 176 5.67 11.99 -2.97
C THR A 176 4.69 10.86 -3.26
N ALA A 177 4.59 9.89 -2.35
CA ALA A 177 3.66 8.76 -2.42
C ALA A 177 3.10 8.48 -1.01
N PRO A 178 1.92 7.84 -0.88
CA PRO A 178 1.35 7.53 0.43
C PRO A 178 2.19 6.53 1.23
N LEU A 179 3.02 5.75 0.54
CA LEU A 179 3.95 4.81 1.16
C LEU A 179 5.32 4.93 0.48
N THR A 180 6.32 5.34 1.25
CA THR A 180 7.72 5.38 0.83
C THR A 180 8.52 4.33 1.58
N GLU A 181 9.34 3.56 0.88
CA GLU A 181 10.19 2.52 1.44
C GLU A 181 11.66 2.88 1.21
N VAL A 182 12.37 3.19 2.30
CA VAL A 182 13.79 3.54 2.28
C VAL A 182 14.62 2.32 2.65
N SER A 183 15.48 1.89 1.73
CA SER A 183 16.34 0.72 1.91
C SER A 183 17.75 1.13 2.29
N PHE A 184 18.29 0.50 3.34
CA PHE A 184 19.69 0.48 3.73
C PHE A 184 20.30 -0.88 3.42
N GLY A 185 21.57 -0.90 3.03
CA GLY A 185 22.33 -2.12 2.73
C GLY A 185 23.82 -1.84 2.66
N ASP A 186 24.63 -2.89 2.49
CA ASP A 186 26.07 -2.72 2.26
C ASP A 186 26.30 -1.91 0.96
N ALA A 187 27.19 -0.91 1.01
CA ALA A 187 27.37 0.11 -0.04
C ALA A 187 26.11 0.95 -0.38
N ASN A 188 25.06 0.88 0.44
CA ASN A 188 23.87 1.71 0.39
C ASN A 188 23.48 2.14 1.81
N TRP A 189 24.33 2.97 2.43
CA TRP A 189 24.25 3.24 3.86
C TRP A 189 24.67 4.67 4.18
N VAL A 190 24.05 5.22 5.23
CA VAL A 190 24.42 6.47 5.88
C VAL A 190 24.36 6.27 7.40
N PRO A 191 25.20 6.96 8.19
CA PRO A 191 25.25 6.75 9.64
C PRO A 191 24.01 7.24 10.38
N ASN A 192 23.34 8.26 9.83
CA ASN A 192 22.14 8.86 10.40
C ASN A 192 21.15 9.20 9.30
N PHE A 193 19.86 9.14 9.65
CA PHE A 193 18.78 9.44 8.72
C PHE A 193 17.64 10.20 9.39
N THR A 194 17.19 11.27 8.74
CA THR A 194 16.13 12.15 9.25
C THR A 194 14.91 12.09 8.33
N LEU A 195 13.74 11.88 8.93
CA LEU A 195 12.46 11.94 8.22
C LEU A 195 12.14 13.40 7.82
N PRO A 196 11.26 13.63 6.82
CA PRO A 196 10.85 14.98 6.45
C PRO A 196 10.19 15.71 7.62
N SER A 197 10.28 17.04 7.65
CA SER A 197 9.58 17.84 8.66
C SER A 197 8.05 17.82 8.48
N THR A 198 7.57 17.61 7.26
CA THR A 198 6.14 17.61 6.91
C THR A 198 5.81 16.58 5.83
N ALA A 199 4.57 16.11 5.81
CA ALA A 199 4.00 15.27 4.77
C ALA A 199 2.47 15.48 4.67
N ASN A 200 1.81 14.80 3.73
CA ASN A 200 0.35 14.75 3.74
C ASN A 200 -0.16 13.78 4.81
N ASP A 201 -1.43 13.94 5.20
CA ASP A 201 -1.99 13.16 6.30
C ASP A 201 -1.97 11.66 5.99
N ARG A 202 -1.48 10.88 6.95
CA ARG A 202 -1.33 9.42 6.89
C ARG A 202 -0.37 8.90 5.81
N ASP A 203 0.48 9.76 5.23
CA ASP A 203 1.65 9.27 4.50
C ASP A 203 2.52 8.41 5.42
N ARG A 204 3.10 7.34 4.87
CA ARG A 204 3.92 6.38 5.61
C ARG A 204 5.33 6.31 5.05
N VAL A 205 6.30 6.14 5.95
CA VAL A 205 7.68 5.82 5.62
C VAL A 205 8.07 4.53 6.33
N VAL A 206 8.47 3.55 5.55
CA VAL A 206 9.08 2.30 6.04
C VAL A 206 10.58 2.39 5.80
N ILE A 207 11.37 2.16 6.84
CA ILE A 207 12.83 2.13 6.77
C ILE A 207 13.29 0.73 7.11
N LYS A 208 14.04 0.10 6.21
CA LYS A 208 14.54 -1.27 6.37
C LYS A 208 16.04 -1.34 6.12
N SER A 209 16.72 -2.27 6.77
CA SER A 209 18.16 -2.45 6.60
C SER A 209 18.55 -3.90 6.42
N SER A 210 19.38 -4.15 5.41
CA SER A 210 20.19 -5.37 5.30
C SER A 210 21.68 -5.11 5.53
N ALA A 211 22.04 -3.89 5.94
CA ALA A 211 23.42 -3.46 6.11
C ALA A 211 24.09 -4.14 7.31
N THR A 212 25.37 -4.44 7.20
CA THR A 212 26.19 -4.99 8.28
C THR A 212 26.38 -3.98 9.42
N TRP A 213 26.51 -2.70 9.09
CA TRP A 213 26.70 -1.63 10.05
C TRP A 213 25.38 -0.98 10.45
N SER A 214 25.20 -0.75 11.75
CA SER A 214 24.00 -0.07 12.27
C SER A 214 23.98 1.40 11.88
N ALA A 215 22.79 1.94 11.60
CA ALA A 215 22.54 3.36 11.43
C ALA A 215 21.63 3.89 12.55
N LYS A 216 21.47 5.21 12.65
CA LYS A 216 20.52 5.85 13.57
C LYS A 216 19.43 6.60 12.81
N ILE A 217 18.17 6.34 13.14
CA ILE A 217 17.06 7.20 12.71
C ILE A 217 16.95 8.34 13.73
N ALA A 218 16.98 9.59 13.27
CA ALA A 218 16.87 10.75 14.13
C ALA A 218 15.45 10.86 14.72
N ASN A 219 15.35 11.21 16.00
CA ASN A 219 14.08 11.49 16.65
C ASN A 219 13.45 12.82 16.21
N THR A 220 14.20 13.65 15.46
CA THR A 220 13.69 14.90 14.89
C THR A 220 12.46 14.63 14.03
N HIS A 221 11.39 15.40 14.26
CA HIS A 221 10.08 15.26 13.58
C HIS A 221 9.30 13.99 13.92
N VAL A 222 9.78 13.17 14.86
CA VAL A 222 9.11 11.94 15.32
C VAL A 222 8.49 12.17 16.69
N ASN A 223 7.36 11.52 16.97
CA ASN A 223 6.65 11.62 18.25
C ASN A 223 7.23 10.75 19.39
N THR A 224 8.49 10.34 19.31
CA THR A 224 9.14 9.51 20.34
C THR A 224 10.59 9.93 20.56
N ALA A 225 11.03 9.84 21.81
CA ALA A 225 12.42 10.01 22.23
C ALA A 225 13.18 8.67 22.41
N ALA A 226 12.53 7.54 22.09
CA ALA A 226 13.13 6.21 22.20
C ALA A 226 14.35 6.04 21.27
N THR A 227 15.21 5.07 21.57
CA THR A 227 16.35 4.72 20.72
C THR A 227 15.87 4.08 19.41
N LEU A 228 16.17 4.73 18.29
CA LEU A 228 15.83 4.25 16.94
C LEU A 228 17.10 3.81 16.18
N THR A 229 17.80 2.79 16.70
CA THR A 229 18.92 2.19 15.96
C THR A 229 18.39 1.26 14.89
N LEU A 230 18.86 1.42 13.67
CA LEU A 230 18.54 0.59 12.53
C LEU A 230 19.68 -0.41 12.31
N LYS A 231 19.52 -1.62 12.82
CA LYS A 231 20.48 -2.73 12.64
C LYS A 231 20.11 -3.58 11.43
N LYS A 232 20.92 -4.59 11.15
CA LYS A 232 20.63 -5.59 10.12
C LYS A 232 19.30 -6.30 10.40
N GLU A 233 18.48 -6.45 9.37
CA GLU A 233 17.11 -7.00 9.39
C GLU A 233 16.07 -6.18 10.16
N ASP A 234 16.44 -5.03 10.74
CA ASP A 234 15.46 -4.16 11.39
C ASP A 234 14.57 -3.47 10.36
N GLN A 235 13.30 -3.31 10.73
CA GLN A 235 12.33 -2.50 10.02
C GLN A 235 11.62 -1.55 11.00
N TYR A 236 11.54 -0.28 10.63
CA TYR A 236 10.75 0.73 11.31
C TYR A 236 9.67 1.25 10.38
N GLU A 237 8.54 1.62 10.95
CA GLU A 237 7.46 2.24 10.22
C GLU A 237 6.92 3.48 10.93
N PHE A 238 6.75 4.54 10.15
CA PHE A 238 6.27 5.83 10.60
C PHE A 238 5.06 6.26 9.78
N MET A 239 4.12 6.96 10.41
CA MET A 239 2.95 7.55 9.76
C MET A 239 2.82 9.02 10.13
N TYR A 240 2.71 9.91 9.15
CA TYR A 240 2.56 11.33 9.42
C TYR A 240 1.15 11.66 9.91
N VAL A 241 1.08 12.50 10.94
CA VAL A 241 -0.18 13.04 11.45
C VAL A 241 -0.17 14.55 11.30
N SER A 242 -0.92 15.05 10.31
CA SER A 242 -0.96 16.48 9.96
C SER A 242 -1.39 17.36 11.14
N ASP A 243 -2.45 16.99 11.87
CA ASP A 243 -2.93 17.71 13.05
C ASP A 243 -1.89 17.81 14.19
N ARG A 244 -0.92 16.89 14.21
CA ARG A 244 0.18 16.88 15.19
C ARG A 244 1.48 17.44 14.62
N ALA A 245 1.57 17.62 13.30
CA ALA A 245 2.80 17.96 12.58
C ALA A 245 4.02 17.06 12.88
N HIS A 246 3.80 15.77 13.15
CA HIS A 246 4.86 14.81 13.49
C HIS A 246 4.62 13.43 12.86
N TRP A 247 5.71 12.69 12.67
CA TRP A 247 5.71 11.27 12.36
C TRP A 247 5.44 10.44 13.61
N VAL A 248 4.39 9.64 13.58
CA VAL A 248 4.06 8.67 14.63
C VAL A 248 4.77 7.36 14.34
N LEU A 249 5.54 6.83 15.29
CA LEU A 249 6.11 5.49 15.21
C LEU A 249 5.00 4.45 15.30
N MET A 250 4.80 3.69 14.21
CA MET A 250 3.75 2.67 14.08
C MET A 250 4.26 1.26 14.35
N SER A 251 5.50 0.98 13.93
CA SER A 251 6.14 -0.33 14.10
C SER A 251 7.64 -0.14 14.32
N SER A 252 8.21 -0.95 15.20
CA SER A 252 9.63 -0.98 15.51
C SER A 252 10.07 -2.39 15.93
N PRO A 253 11.37 -2.73 15.80
CA PRO A 253 11.90 -3.98 16.30
C PRO A 253 11.77 -4.09 17.83
N ILE A 254 11.67 -5.32 18.31
CA ILE A 254 11.71 -5.68 19.72
C ILE A 254 12.91 -6.60 19.91
N LYS A 255 13.83 -6.23 20.80
CA LYS A 255 14.90 -7.13 21.23
C LYS A 255 14.32 -8.13 22.21
N THR A 256 14.53 -9.43 22.00
CA THR A 256 14.07 -10.47 22.91
C THR A 256 15.25 -11.23 23.49
N ILE A 257 15.26 -11.46 24.80
CA ILE A 257 16.12 -12.40 25.51
C ILE A 257 15.23 -13.58 25.90
N ASP A 258 15.29 -14.68 25.14
CA ASP A 258 14.42 -15.83 25.38
C ASP A 258 14.88 -16.66 26.59
N ALA A 259 13.97 -17.46 27.15
CA ALA A 259 14.23 -18.33 28.31
C ALA A 259 15.39 -19.33 28.13
N ASN A 260 15.75 -19.62 26.88
CA ASN A 260 16.86 -20.51 26.52
C ASN A 260 18.22 -19.80 26.45
N THR A 261 18.25 -18.48 26.68
CA THR A 261 19.48 -17.68 26.71
C THR A 261 19.80 -17.28 28.14
N THR A 262 21.08 -17.26 28.49
CA THR A 262 21.51 -16.78 29.81
C THR A 262 21.14 -15.30 29.95
N ILE A 263 20.18 -15.01 30.82
CA ILE A 263 19.81 -13.64 31.14
C ILE A 263 20.96 -13.00 31.92
N PRO A 264 21.55 -11.91 31.43
CA PRO A 264 22.64 -11.25 32.15
C PRO A 264 22.12 -10.62 33.44
N SER A 265 22.96 -10.56 34.47
CA SER A 265 22.63 -9.90 35.75
C SER A 265 22.39 -8.39 35.60
N ILE A 266 22.93 -7.79 34.54
CA ILE A 266 22.68 -6.40 34.13
C ILE A 266 22.19 -6.46 32.68
N LEU A 267 20.99 -5.92 32.44
CA LEU A 267 20.41 -5.87 31.09
C LEU A 267 21.26 -4.99 30.15
N PRO A 268 21.33 -5.33 28.85
CA PRO A 268 22.09 -4.56 27.89
C PRO A 268 21.51 -3.15 27.72
N SER A 269 22.35 -2.20 27.29
CA SER A 269 21.88 -0.89 26.84
C SER A 269 20.85 -1.04 25.70
N MET A 270 19.89 -0.13 25.67
CA MET A 270 18.82 -0.12 24.68
C MET A 270 19.38 0.18 23.28
N SER A 271 19.19 -0.74 22.34
CA SER A 271 19.48 -0.55 20.92
C SER A 271 18.20 -0.26 20.10
N GLU A 272 17.03 -0.66 20.58
CA GLU A 272 15.73 -0.52 19.95
C GLU A 272 14.75 0.09 20.96
N PRO A 273 13.52 0.47 20.55
CA PRO A 273 12.54 1.04 21.46
C PRO A 273 12.13 0.12 22.62
N THR A 274 12.16 -1.20 22.40
CA THR A 274 11.64 -2.19 23.34
C THR A 274 12.60 -3.36 23.50
N LEU A 275 12.87 -3.72 24.76
CA LEU A 275 13.54 -4.96 25.18
C LEU A 275 12.52 -5.83 25.93
N LYS A 276 12.38 -7.09 25.51
CA LYS A 276 11.58 -8.13 26.17
C LYS A 276 12.52 -9.18 26.76
N VAL A 277 12.33 -9.52 28.02
CA VAL A 277 13.06 -10.54 28.77
C VAL A 277 12.05 -11.51 29.37
#